data_AF-A0A973PKI1-F1
#
_entry.id   AF-A0A973PKI1-F1
#
_cell.length_a   1.000
_cell.length_b   1.000
_cell.length_c   1.000
_cell.angle_alpha   90.00
_cell.angle_beta   90.00
_cell.angle_gamma   90.00
#
_symmetry.space_group_name_H-M   'P 1'
#
loop_
_entity.id
_entity.type
_entity.pdbx_description
1 polymer ?
#
loop_
_entity_poly.entity_id
_entity_poly.type
_entity_poly.pdbx_seq_one_letter_code
_entity_poly.pdbx_strand_id
1 'polypeptide(L)'
;YLSRATGDREPFERGLRLLRAELRHALPVESDAIGFRVSAADQRNMPYLFAGSAGYAWVLSRYLTAADDPELAAVLRRCLRNCTVRFTVGVGLFQGMAGLSLALAAAGSRAAALASGAGLFKYAVPDAAGGIRFVGDRFLQLSADLWSGSAGVLLAAHHLARGGHDPLFTLDAATPAAG
;
A
#
# COMPACT_ATOMS: atom_id res chain seq x y z
N TYR A 1 15.96 6.81 -0.65
CA TYR A 1 17.15 5.96 -0.47
C TYR A 1 18.24 6.24 -1.52
N LEU A 2 17.99 6.15 -2.83
CA LEU A 2 19.03 6.40 -3.87
C LEU A 2 19.77 7.73 -3.69
N SER A 3 19.03 8.82 -3.47
CA SER A 3 19.65 10.13 -3.25
C SER A 3 20.55 10.18 -2.01
N ARG A 4 20.11 9.55 -0.92
CA ARG A 4 20.90 9.45 0.31
C ARG A 4 22.13 8.56 0.14
N ALA A 5 21.97 7.42 -0.55
CA ALA A 5 23.05 6.46 -0.76
C ALA A 5 24.16 6.99 -1.69
N THR A 6 23.80 7.86 -2.64
CA THR A 6 24.72 8.42 -3.63
C THR A 6 25.21 9.82 -3.27
N GLY A 7 24.53 10.52 -2.36
CA GLY A 7 24.73 11.95 -2.11
C GLY A 7 24.16 12.86 -3.20
N ASP A 8 23.59 12.30 -4.27
CA ASP A 8 22.97 13.05 -5.37
C ASP A 8 21.50 13.34 -5.07
N ARG A 9 21.09 14.61 -5.13
CA ARG A 9 19.70 15.00 -4.87
C ARG A 9 18.78 14.73 -6.06
N GLU A 10 19.32 14.57 -7.27
CA GLU A 10 18.54 14.45 -8.51
C GLU A 10 17.48 13.33 -8.47
N PRO A 11 17.79 12.08 -8.00
CA PRO A 11 16.80 11.02 -7.99
C PRO A 11 15.58 11.33 -7.11
N PHE A 12 15.79 12.06 -6.01
CA PHE A 12 14.71 12.49 -5.13
C PHE A 12 13.83 13.55 -5.81
N GLU A 13 14.44 14.57 -6.40
CA GLU A 13 13.68 15.62 -7.09
C GLU A 13 12.94 15.09 -8.32
N ARG A 14 13.56 14.17 -9.06
CA ARG A 14 12.90 13.45 -10.16
C ARG A 14 11.68 12.69 -9.67
N GLY A 15 11.80 11.98 -8.54
CA GLY A 15 10.68 11.26 -7.95
C GLY A 15 9.52 12.17 -7.55
N LEU A 16 9.78 13.33 -6.94
CA LEU A 16 8.74 14.33 -6.66
C LEU A 16 8.06 14.84 -7.93
N ARG A 17 8.82 15.10 -9.00
CA ARG A 17 8.24 15.49 -10.30
C ARG A 17 7.36 14.38 -10.89
N LEU A 18 7.78 13.12 -10.77
CA LEU A 18 7.01 11.96 -11.25
C LEU A 18 5.72 11.77 -10.45
N LEU A 19 5.76 11.91 -9.12
CA LEU A 19 4.55 11.86 -8.28
C LEU A 19 3.54 12.92 -8.69
N ARG A 20 3.98 14.17 -8.87
CA ARG A 20 3.10 15.25 -9.35
C ARG A 20 2.58 15.01 -10.77
N ALA A 21 3.42 14.44 -11.64
CA ALA A 21 3.00 14.11 -13.00
C ALA A 21 1.91 13.03 -13.03
N GLU A 22 2.00 12.03 -12.14
CA GLU A 22 1.04 10.94 -12.02
C GLU A 22 -0.35 11.44 -11.59
N LEU A 23 -0.44 12.56 -10.87
CA LEU A 23 -1.72 13.18 -10.49
C LEU A 23 -2.58 13.59 -11.68
N ARG A 24 -2.03 13.75 -12.89
CA ARG A 24 -2.82 13.95 -14.11
C ARG A 24 -3.70 12.74 -14.45
N HIS A 25 -3.40 11.58 -13.89
CA HIS A 25 -4.15 10.34 -14.08
C HIS A 25 -5.04 10.00 -12.88
N ALA A 26 -5.00 10.81 -11.81
CA ALA A 26 -5.87 10.66 -10.66
C ALA A 26 -7.33 10.95 -11.04
N LEU A 27 -8.23 10.11 -10.57
CA LEU A 27 -9.67 10.25 -10.76
C LEU A 27 -10.34 10.44 -9.40
N PRO A 28 -11.32 11.36 -9.29
CA PRO A 28 -12.12 11.47 -8.10
C PRO A 28 -12.89 10.16 -7.86
N VAL A 29 -13.04 9.81 -6.59
CA VAL A 29 -13.89 8.74 -6.08
C VAL A 29 -14.86 9.38 -5.09
N GLU A 30 -15.85 8.62 -4.62
CA GLU A 30 -16.76 9.06 -3.57
C GLU A 30 -16.02 9.62 -2.34
N SER A 31 -16.70 10.50 -1.59
CA SER A 31 -16.19 11.07 -0.33
C SER A 31 -14.84 11.80 -0.43
N ASP A 32 -14.58 12.50 -1.54
CA ASP A 32 -13.32 13.22 -1.80
C ASP A 32 -12.07 12.32 -1.68
N ALA A 33 -12.23 11.04 -2.01
CA ALA A 33 -11.11 10.16 -2.28
C ALA A 33 -10.59 10.38 -3.70
N ILE A 34 -9.34 9.99 -3.93
CA ILE A 34 -8.81 9.85 -5.28
C ILE A 34 -8.28 8.43 -5.48
N GLY A 35 -8.45 7.94 -6.70
CA GLY A 35 -7.91 6.68 -7.15
C GLY A 35 -7.20 6.84 -8.48
N PHE A 36 -6.54 5.77 -8.93
CA PHE A 36 -5.74 5.78 -10.15
C PHE A 36 -6.21 4.66 -11.06
N ARG A 37 -6.21 4.94 -12.37
CA ARG A 37 -6.47 3.93 -13.38
C ARG A 37 -5.31 2.94 -13.45
N VAL A 38 -5.60 1.71 -13.85
CA VAL A 38 -4.56 0.70 -14.07
C VAL A 38 -3.63 1.11 -15.21
N SER A 39 -4.18 1.55 -16.34
CA SER A 39 -3.39 2.01 -17.49
C SER A 39 -4.23 2.84 -18.48
N ALA A 40 -3.64 3.21 -19.61
CA ALA A 40 -4.39 3.79 -20.73
C ALA A 40 -5.40 2.82 -21.35
N ALA A 41 -5.11 1.51 -21.39
CA ALA A 41 -6.01 0.50 -21.93
C ALA A 41 -7.03 0.00 -20.89
N ASP A 42 -6.64 -0.01 -19.61
CA ASP A 42 -7.47 -0.47 -18.51
C ASP A 42 -7.86 0.71 -17.61
N GLN A 43 -9.08 1.19 -17.84
CA GLN A 43 -9.63 2.39 -17.22
C GLN A 43 -10.22 2.14 -15.83
N ARG A 44 -10.11 0.93 -15.27
CA ARG A 44 -10.62 0.63 -13.93
C ARG A 44 -9.89 1.46 -12.89
N ASN A 45 -10.66 2.15 -12.04
CA ASN A 45 -10.11 2.87 -10.90
C ASN A 45 -9.88 1.89 -9.75
N MET A 46 -8.62 1.73 -9.35
CA MET A 46 -8.22 0.70 -8.39
C MET A 46 -7.65 1.32 -7.12
N PRO A 47 -7.93 0.75 -5.93
CA PRO A 47 -7.37 1.25 -4.68
C PRO A 47 -6.05 0.57 -4.29
N TYR A 48 -5.54 -0.39 -5.07
CA TYR A 48 -4.58 -1.39 -4.59
C TYR A 48 -3.10 -0.98 -4.68
N LEU A 49 -2.23 -1.79 -4.04
CA LEU A 49 -0.78 -1.63 -4.13
C LEU A 49 -0.23 -1.89 -5.54
N PHE A 50 -0.78 -2.90 -6.23
CA PHE A 50 -0.38 -3.23 -7.61
C PHE A 50 -0.60 -2.07 -8.58
N ALA A 51 -1.80 -1.50 -8.54
CA ALA A 51 -2.24 -0.42 -9.38
C ALA A 51 -3.31 0.33 -8.59
N GLY A 52 -3.07 1.61 -8.29
CA GLY A 52 -4.04 2.39 -7.55
C GLY A 52 -3.49 3.33 -6.50
N SER A 53 -4.42 3.87 -5.72
CA SER A 53 -4.15 4.85 -4.67
C SER A 53 -3.27 4.31 -3.54
N ALA A 54 -3.35 3.02 -3.17
CA ALA A 54 -2.50 2.49 -2.11
C ALA A 54 -1.02 2.45 -2.55
N GLY A 55 -0.73 2.03 -3.78
CA GLY A 55 0.64 2.05 -4.31
C GLY A 55 1.20 3.47 -4.39
N TYR A 56 0.39 4.41 -4.87
CA TYR A 56 0.77 5.83 -4.90
C TYR A 56 1.00 6.39 -3.48
N ALA A 57 0.07 6.12 -2.55
CA ALA A 57 0.18 6.55 -1.16
C ALA A 57 1.41 5.96 -0.46
N TRP A 58 1.75 4.70 -0.74
CA TRP A 58 2.93 4.03 -0.21
C TRP A 58 4.23 4.77 -0.58
N VAL A 59 4.37 5.13 -1.84
CA VAL A 59 5.55 5.88 -2.31
C VAL A 59 5.52 7.29 -1.74
N LEU A 60 4.37 7.96 -1.80
CA LEU A 60 4.26 9.36 -1.39
C LEU A 60 4.51 9.56 0.11
N SER A 61 4.02 8.68 0.98
CA SER A 61 4.26 8.78 2.42
C SER A 61 5.74 8.81 2.76
N ARG A 62 6.56 8.06 2.00
CA ARG A 62 8.02 8.01 2.17
C ARG A 62 8.68 9.32 1.75
N TYR A 63 8.25 9.91 0.62
CA TYR A 63 8.75 11.23 0.21
C TYR A 63 8.46 12.31 1.25
N LEU A 64 7.25 12.28 1.84
CA LEU A 64 6.84 13.22 2.87
C LEU A 64 7.57 13.05 4.21
N THR A 65 8.33 11.95 4.41
CA THR A 65 9.28 11.85 5.55
C THR A 65 10.55 12.67 5.35
N ALA A 66 10.85 13.08 4.10
CA ALA A 66 12.09 13.76 3.74
C ALA A 66 11.87 15.18 3.20
N ALA A 67 10.63 15.57 2.92
CA ALA A 67 10.26 16.92 2.49
C ALA A 67 8.88 17.29 3.02
N ASP A 68 8.75 18.51 3.53
CA ASP A 68 7.45 19.08 3.84
C ASP A 68 6.81 19.63 2.55
N ASP A 69 5.63 19.13 2.22
CA ASP A 69 4.86 19.51 1.04
C ASP A 69 3.36 19.42 1.38
N PRO A 70 2.73 20.54 1.77
CA PRO A 70 1.32 20.55 2.20
C PRO A 70 0.34 20.08 1.12
N GLU A 71 0.64 20.35 -0.16
CA GLU A 71 -0.22 19.94 -1.29
C GLU A 71 -0.19 18.43 -1.45
N LEU A 72 1.02 17.84 -1.48
CA LEU A 72 1.16 16.40 -1.54
C LEU A 72 0.66 15.70 -0.27
N ALA A 73 0.80 16.33 0.90
CA ALA A 73 0.19 15.81 2.13
C ALA A 73 -1.35 15.76 2.03
N ALA A 74 -1.98 16.74 1.38
CA ALA A 74 -3.42 16.71 1.10
C ALA A 74 -3.80 15.59 0.13
N VAL A 75 -3.02 15.41 -0.94
CA VAL A 75 -3.16 14.29 -1.88
C VAL A 75 -3.06 12.95 -1.17
N LEU A 76 -2.06 12.76 -0.30
CA LEU A 76 -1.88 11.52 0.46
C LEU A 76 -3.15 11.20 1.27
N ARG A 77 -3.73 12.19 1.98
CA ARG A 77 -4.98 11.99 2.72
C ARG A 77 -6.14 11.52 1.83
N ARG A 78 -6.25 12.05 0.60
CA ARG A 78 -7.28 11.66 -0.38
C ARG A 78 -7.06 10.24 -0.91
N CYS A 79 -5.82 9.83 -1.15
CA CYS A 79 -5.48 8.45 -1.52
C CYS A 79 -5.83 7.46 -0.41
N LEU A 80 -5.51 7.81 0.85
CA LEU A 80 -5.76 6.93 1.99
C LEU A 80 -7.26 6.75 2.26
N ARG A 81 -8.10 7.76 2.01
CA ARG A 81 -9.56 7.61 2.05
C ARG A 81 -10.05 6.49 1.13
N ASN A 82 -9.48 6.36 -0.08
CA ASN A 82 -9.82 5.27 -0.99
C ASN A 82 -9.36 3.89 -0.48
N CYS A 83 -8.46 3.83 0.50
CA CYS A 83 -7.93 2.60 1.07
C CYS A 83 -8.74 2.12 2.29
N THR A 84 -9.71 2.89 2.80
CA THR A 84 -10.51 2.54 3.98
C THR A 84 -11.76 1.72 3.66
N VAL A 85 -11.79 1.05 2.51
CA VAL A 85 -12.92 0.18 2.13
C VAL A 85 -13.08 -0.99 3.10
N ARG A 86 -14.33 -1.43 3.31
CA ARG A 86 -14.65 -2.50 4.29
C ARG A 86 -14.42 -3.91 3.74
N PHE A 87 -14.36 -4.06 2.42
CA PHE A 87 -14.10 -5.32 1.74
C PHE A 87 -13.51 -5.05 0.36
N THR A 88 -12.75 -6.03 -0.13
CA THR A 88 -12.26 -6.12 -1.51
C THR A 88 -12.55 -7.52 -2.05
N VAL A 89 -12.38 -7.73 -3.35
CA VAL A 89 -12.55 -9.06 -3.95
C VAL A 89 -11.49 -10.01 -3.38
N GLY A 90 -10.20 -9.69 -3.53
CA GLY A 90 -9.11 -10.48 -2.96
C GLY A 90 -8.69 -10.02 -1.57
N VAL A 91 -8.01 -10.88 -0.82
CA VAL A 91 -7.38 -10.55 0.48
C VAL A 91 -5.91 -10.16 0.34
N GLY A 92 -5.30 -10.50 -0.79
CA GLY A 92 -3.86 -10.49 -1.01
C GLY A 92 -3.15 -9.15 -0.83
N LEU A 93 -1.81 -9.20 -0.83
CA LEU A 93 -0.96 -8.04 -0.63
C LEU A 93 -1.11 -7.03 -1.78
N PHE A 94 -1.02 -7.47 -3.03
CA PHE A 94 -0.96 -6.52 -4.15
C PHE A 94 -2.32 -6.12 -4.68
N GLN A 95 -3.34 -6.96 -4.54
CA GLN A 95 -4.72 -6.70 -4.97
C GLN A 95 -5.75 -7.11 -3.90
N GLY A 96 -5.62 -6.59 -2.69
CA GLY A 96 -6.59 -6.90 -1.64
C GLY A 96 -6.43 -6.12 -0.34
N MET A 97 -7.26 -6.50 0.64
CA MET A 97 -7.31 -5.90 1.98
C MET A 97 -5.94 -5.85 2.67
N ALA A 98 -5.08 -6.86 2.50
CA ALA A 98 -3.76 -6.88 3.13
C ALA A 98 -2.92 -5.67 2.67
N GLY A 99 -2.88 -5.40 1.36
CA GLY A 99 -2.18 -4.24 0.82
C GLY A 99 -2.73 -2.91 1.28
N LEU A 100 -4.06 -2.79 1.35
CA LEU A 100 -4.71 -1.56 1.82
C LEU A 100 -4.37 -1.28 3.28
N SER A 101 -4.43 -2.31 4.12
CA SER A 101 -4.08 -2.21 5.55
C SER A 101 -2.61 -1.80 5.73
N LEU A 102 -1.71 -2.31 4.89
CA LEU A 102 -0.31 -1.98 4.90
C LEU A 102 -0.06 -0.53 4.49
N ALA A 103 -0.69 -0.06 3.41
CA ALA A 103 -0.58 1.33 2.96
C ALA A 103 -1.09 2.34 4.00
N LEU A 104 -2.21 2.02 4.67
CA LEU A 104 -2.72 2.83 5.78
C LEU A 104 -1.71 2.89 6.95
N ALA A 105 -1.08 1.77 7.29
CA ALA A 105 -0.08 1.72 8.35
C ALA A 105 1.17 2.57 8.01
N ALA A 106 1.69 2.41 6.80
CA ALA A 106 2.88 3.13 6.33
C ALA A 106 2.68 4.65 6.24
N ALA A 107 1.44 5.11 6.08
CA ALA A 107 1.12 6.53 6.09
C ALA A 107 0.73 7.06 7.49
N GLY A 108 0.96 6.28 8.55
CA GLY A 108 0.68 6.69 9.93
C GLY A 108 -0.78 6.61 10.36
N SER A 109 -1.69 6.08 9.52
CA SER A 109 -3.11 5.94 9.84
C SER A 109 -3.40 4.65 10.61
N ARG A 110 -2.82 4.53 11.82
CA ARG A 110 -2.80 3.28 12.60
C ARG A 110 -4.19 2.70 12.88
N ALA A 111 -5.15 3.54 13.27
CA ALA A 111 -6.51 3.09 13.58
C ALA A 111 -7.23 2.53 12.34
N ALA A 112 -7.13 3.22 11.20
CA ALA A 112 -7.71 2.75 9.94
C ALA A 112 -7.01 1.47 9.45
N ALA A 113 -5.69 1.38 9.62
CA ALA A 113 -4.91 0.19 9.28
C ALA A 113 -5.36 -1.04 10.08
N LEU A 114 -5.60 -0.88 11.39
CA LEU A 114 -6.12 -1.95 12.24
C LEU A 114 -7.55 -2.35 11.86
N ALA A 115 -8.42 -1.38 11.56
CA ALA A 115 -9.78 -1.65 11.11
C ALA A 115 -9.80 -2.42 9.79
N SER A 116 -8.95 -2.03 8.83
CA SER A 116 -8.76 -2.74 7.56
C SER A 116 -8.17 -4.13 7.78
N GLY A 117 -7.15 -4.25 8.64
CA GLY A 117 -6.51 -5.52 9.01
C GLY A 117 -7.45 -6.51 9.71
N ALA A 118 -8.38 -6.03 10.55
CA ALA A 118 -9.44 -6.87 11.11
C ALA A 118 -10.37 -7.43 10.02
N GLY A 119 -10.49 -6.75 8.88
CA GLY A 119 -11.20 -7.25 7.70
C GLY A 119 -10.60 -8.51 7.09
N LEU A 120 -9.33 -8.83 7.34
CA LEU A 120 -8.67 -10.03 6.81
C LEU A 120 -9.34 -11.32 7.27
N PHE A 121 -9.94 -11.34 8.46
CA PHE A 121 -10.64 -12.51 8.99
C PHE A 121 -11.85 -12.94 8.14
N LYS A 122 -12.41 -12.05 7.32
CA LYS A 122 -13.52 -12.37 6.41
C LYS A 122 -13.12 -13.36 5.31
N TYR A 123 -11.83 -13.53 5.07
CA TYR A 123 -11.26 -14.34 3.99
C TYR A 123 -10.56 -15.60 4.51
N ALA A 124 -10.57 -15.81 5.83
CA ALA A 124 -9.86 -16.92 6.48
C ALA A 124 -10.54 -18.25 6.14
N VAL A 125 -9.77 -19.19 5.59
CA VAL A 125 -10.18 -20.57 5.36
C VAL A 125 -9.50 -21.46 6.41
N PRO A 126 -10.25 -22.16 7.28
CA PRO A 126 -9.67 -23.10 8.23
C PRO A 126 -8.93 -24.22 7.50
N ASP A 127 -7.73 -24.53 7.95
CA ASP A 127 -6.95 -25.67 7.47
C ASP A 127 -7.14 -26.88 8.38
N ALA A 128 -7.08 -28.08 7.81
CA ALA A 128 -7.27 -29.33 8.56
C ALA A 128 -6.21 -29.53 9.67
N ALA A 129 -5.02 -28.93 9.55
CA ALA A 129 -3.99 -28.94 10.58
C ALA A 129 -4.18 -27.85 11.66
N GLY A 130 -5.33 -27.18 11.70
CA GLY A 130 -5.64 -26.13 12.69
C GLY A 130 -5.11 -24.74 12.34
N GLY A 131 -4.59 -24.55 11.11
CA GLY A 131 -4.12 -23.26 10.61
C GLY A 131 -5.19 -22.45 9.89
N ILE A 132 -4.77 -21.30 9.33
CA ILE A 132 -5.58 -20.45 8.46
C ILE A 132 -4.88 -20.33 7.10
N ARG A 133 -5.66 -20.50 6.03
CA ARG A 133 -5.21 -20.31 4.64
C ARG A 133 -6.10 -19.32 3.93
N PHE A 134 -5.60 -18.79 2.82
CA PHE A 134 -6.31 -17.80 2.01
C PHE A 134 -6.36 -18.28 0.56
N VAL A 135 -7.49 -18.01 -0.09
CA VAL A 135 -7.64 -18.25 -1.52
C VAL A 135 -6.86 -17.16 -2.26
N GLY A 136 -5.98 -17.57 -3.17
CA GLY A 136 -5.14 -16.68 -3.96
C GLY A 136 -5.91 -16.01 -5.10
N ASP A 137 -5.14 -15.53 -6.09
CA ASP A 137 -5.69 -14.81 -7.23
C ASP A 137 -6.81 -15.58 -7.98
N ARG A 138 -7.80 -14.83 -8.47
CA ARG A 138 -8.99 -15.33 -9.19
C ARG A 138 -9.79 -16.42 -8.46
N PHE A 139 -9.57 -16.62 -7.16
CA PHE A 139 -10.24 -17.63 -6.35
C PHE A 139 -10.07 -19.08 -6.82
N LEU A 140 -8.99 -19.39 -7.52
CA LEU A 140 -8.82 -20.71 -8.15
C LEU A 140 -8.30 -21.78 -7.17
N GLN A 141 -7.46 -21.38 -6.22
CA GLN A 141 -6.82 -22.29 -5.27
C GLN A 141 -6.35 -21.56 -4.01
N LEU A 142 -6.13 -22.32 -2.93
CA LEU A 142 -5.38 -21.82 -1.78
C LEU A 142 -3.94 -21.52 -2.19
N SER A 143 -3.42 -20.36 -1.82
CA SER A 143 -2.05 -19.96 -2.15
C SER A 143 -1.27 -19.53 -0.91
N ALA A 144 0.04 -19.79 -0.92
CA ALA A 144 0.99 -19.30 0.07
C ALA A 144 1.97 -18.27 -0.52
N ASP A 145 1.72 -17.77 -1.74
CA ASP A 145 2.58 -16.75 -2.36
C ASP A 145 2.46 -15.38 -1.66
N LEU A 146 3.44 -14.51 -1.93
CA LEU A 146 3.48 -13.14 -1.40
C LEU A 146 2.45 -12.22 -2.06
N TRP A 147 2.09 -12.49 -3.31
CA TRP A 147 1.29 -11.60 -4.15
C TRP A 147 -0.17 -11.54 -3.71
N SER A 148 -0.80 -12.71 -3.69
CA SER A 148 -2.22 -12.95 -3.46
C SER A 148 -2.48 -13.90 -2.29
N GLY A 149 -1.49 -14.71 -1.91
CA GLY A 149 -1.65 -15.79 -0.94
C GLY A 149 -1.36 -15.42 0.52
N SER A 150 -1.34 -16.46 1.36
CA SER A 150 -1.17 -16.35 2.81
C SER A 150 0.12 -15.65 3.24
N ALA A 151 1.22 -15.72 2.49
CA ALA A 151 2.46 -15.04 2.87
C ALA A 151 2.31 -13.52 2.82
N GLY A 152 1.59 -12.98 1.82
CA GLY A 152 1.28 -11.55 1.75
C GLY A 152 0.36 -11.09 2.87
N VAL A 153 -0.63 -11.91 3.24
CA VAL A 153 -1.53 -11.64 4.36
C VAL A 153 -0.76 -11.67 5.69
N LEU A 154 0.10 -12.66 5.88
CA LEU A 154 0.94 -12.79 7.07
C LEU A 154 1.90 -11.62 7.22
N LEU A 155 2.52 -11.17 6.12
CA LEU A 155 3.39 -10.00 6.11
C LEU A 155 2.64 -8.74 6.61
N ALA A 156 1.45 -8.48 6.06
CA ALA A 156 0.64 -7.34 6.47
C ALA A 156 0.19 -7.45 7.94
N ALA A 157 -0.31 -8.62 8.35
CA ALA A 157 -0.74 -8.87 9.73
C ALA A 157 0.43 -8.74 10.73
N HIS A 158 1.61 -9.26 10.37
CA HIS A 158 2.82 -9.16 11.18
C HIS A 158 3.24 -7.70 11.35
N HIS A 159 3.29 -6.93 10.26
CA HIS A 159 3.60 -5.50 10.31
C HIS A 159 2.60 -4.73 11.17
N LEU A 160 1.30 -5.02 11.04
CA LEU A 160 0.27 -4.43 11.88
C LEU A 160 0.38 -4.83 13.36
N ALA A 161 0.85 -6.04 13.67
CA ALA A 161 0.97 -6.51 15.05
C ALA A 161 2.22 -5.98 15.75
N ARG A 162 3.36 -5.93 15.04
CA ARG A 162 4.68 -5.67 15.64
C ARG A 162 5.27 -4.31 15.30
N GLY A 163 4.85 -3.69 14.21
CA GLY A 163 5.51 -2.50 13.66
C GLY A 163 6.98 -2.76 13.29
N GLY A 164 7.76 -1.69 13.15
CA GLY A 164 9.22 -1.72 13.27
C GLY A 164 10.06 -2.23 12.10
N HIS A 165 9.50 -3.00 11.16
CA HIS A 165 10.23 -3.46 9.97
C HIS A 165 9.55 -3.03 8.69
N ASP A 166 10.36 -2.62 7.70
CA ASP A 166 9.90 -2.37 6.35
C ASP A 166 9.35 -3.67 5.73
N PRO A 167 8.03 -3.75 5.50
CA PRO A 167 7.40 -4.99 5.09
C PRO A 167 7.71 -5.33 3.63
N LEU A 168 8.18 -4.37 2.81
CA LEU A 168 8.50 -4.61 1.40
C LEU A 168 10.01 -4.64 1.15
N PHE A 169 10.82 -4.81 2.20
CA PHE A 169 12.27 -4.99 2.12
C PHE A 169 12.96 -3.88 1.33
N THR A 170 12.45 -2.65 1.41
CA THR A 170 13.11 -1.51 0.79
C THR A 170 14.35 -1.08 1.59
N LEU A 171 15.18 -0.25 0.97
CA LEU A 171 16.48 0.14 1.51
C LEU A 171 16.40 1.28 2.55
N ASP A 172 15.23 1.58 3.10
CA ASP A 172 15.07 2.69 4.05
C ASP A 172 15.91 2.50 5.31
N ALA A 173 15.89 1.30 5.89
CA ALA A 173 16.69 0.96 7.07
C ALA A 173 18.20 0.86 6.77
N ALA A 174 18.56 0.67 5.50
CA ALA A 174 19.94 0.54 5.05
C ALA A 174 20.59 1.89 4.71
N THR A 175 19.82 2.98 4.66
CA THR A 175 20.36 4.32 4.45
C THR A 175 20.43 5.06 5.79
N PRO A 176 21.61 5.62 6.19
CA PRO A 176 21.73 6.37 7.42
C PRO A 176 20.67 7.48 7.51
N ALA A 177 20.17 7.76 8.71
CA ALA A 177 19.42 8.98 8.96
C ALA A 177 20.32 10.17 8.62
N ALA A 178 19.78 11.17 7.92
CA ALA A 178 20.51 12.41 7.69
C ALA A 178 20.78 13.03 9.08
N GLY A 179 22.07 13.23 9.40
CA GLY A 179 22.50 13.95 10.59
C GLY A 179 22.19 15.43 10.51
#